data_AF-A0A1E2SIA3-F1
#
_entry.id   AF-A0A1E2SIA3-F1
#
_cell.length_a   1.000
_cell.length_b   1.000
_cell.length_c   1.000
_cell.angle_alpha   90.00
_cell.angle_beta   90.00
_cell.angle_gamma   90.00
#
_symmetry.space_group_name_H-M   'P 1'
#
loop_
_entity.id
_entity.type
_entity.pdbx_description
1 polymer ?
#
loop_
_entity_poly.entity_id
_entity_poly.type
_entity_poly.pdbx_seq_one_letter_code
_entity_poly.pdbx_strand_id
1 'polypeptide(L)'
;MTGIPVGPPAGPTFFEQAGGHDTFRRLVDAFYRGVAADPVLRPMYPEEDLEPAAERLTLFLEQYWGGPAAYSEQRGHPRLRMRHLPFRVNPDARDRWLMNMRAAVLELALPPLQEETLWSYLERAAFAMVNTFEE
;
A
#
# COMPACT_ATOMS: atom_id res chain seq x y z
N MET A 1 -8.42 29.23 27.32
CA MET A 1 -9.15 28.36 26.36
C MET A 1 -8.58 26.96 26.53
N THR A 2 -9.21 26.16 27.37
CA THR A 2 -8.81 24.77 27.64
C THR A 2 -9.18 23.91 26.43
N GLY A 3 -8.19 23.29 25.79
CA GLY A 3 -8.41 22.37 24.69
C GLY A 3 -9.18 21.14 25.18
N ILE A 4 -10.25 20.81 24.48
CA ILE A 4 -10.99 19.57 24.72
C ILE A 4 -10.03 18.41 24.38
N PRO A 5 -9.81 17.44 25.30
CA PRO A 5 -9.09 16.23 24.94
C PRO A 5 -9.96 15.46 23.95
N VAL A 6 -9.55 15.42 22.70
CA VAL A 6 -10.09 14.46 21.73
C VAL A 6 -9.61 13.09 22.20
N GLY A 7 -10.50 12.36 22.87
CA GLY A 7 -10.26 10.96 23.21
C GLY A 7 -9.99 10.13 21.96
N PRO A 8 -9.38 8.94 22.09
CA PRO A 8 -9.18 8.05 20.96
C PRO A 8 -10.52 7.79 20.24
N PRO A 9 -10.50 7.56 18.92
CA PRO A 9 -11.72 7.32 18.16
C PRO A 9 -12.54 6.19 18.79
N ALA A 10 -13.85 6.37 18.91
CA ALA A 10 -14.75 5.51 19.68
C ALA A 10 -15.07 4.15 19.03
N GLY A 11 -14.21 3.62 18.17
CA GLY A 11 -14.41 2.36 17.46
C GLY A 11 -13.12 1.77 16.90
N PRO A 12 -13.15 0.50 16.47
CA PRO A 12 -11.97 -0.18 15.94
C PRO A 12 -11.44 0.54 14.70
N THR A 13 -10.13 0.59 14.57
CA THR A 13 -9.44 1.13 13.39
C THR A 13 -9.77 0.33 12.14
N PHE A 14 -9.51 0.88 10.95
CA PHE A 14 -9.68 0.11 9.72
C PHE A 14 -8.75 -1.11 9.72
N PHE A 15 -7.53 -0.97 10.24
CA PHE A 15 -6.60 -2.07 10.41
C PHE A 15 -7.22 -3.25 11.18
N GLU A 16 -7.87 -2.99 12.31
CA GLU A 16 -8.56 -4.03 13.09
C GLU A 16 -9.76 -4.60 12.34
N GLN A 17 -10.57 -3.74 11.71
CA GLN A 17 -11.74 -4.18 10.94
C GLN A 17 -11.39 -5.05 9.73
N ALA A 18 -10.23 -4.79 9.12
CA ALA A 18 -9.74 -5.53 7.97
C ALA A 18 -9.11 -6.89 8.36
N GLY A 19 -8.90 -7.17 9.65
CA GLY A 19 -8.28 -8.41 10.12
C GLY A 19 -6.78 -8.29 10.43
N GLY A 20 -6.29 -7.07 10.66
CA GLY A 20 -4.95 -6.81 11.20
C GLY A 20 -3.79 -7.25 10.31
N HIS A 21 -2.65 -7.51 10.94
CA HIS A 21 -1.36 -7.81 10.30
C HIS A 21 -1.48 -8.90 9.22
N ASP A 22 -2.11 -10.03 9.55
CA ASP A 22 -2.21 -11.18 8.66
C ASP A 22 -2.89 -10.82 7.34
N THR A 23 -3.88 -9.91 7.36
CA THR A 23 -4.56 -9.47 6.15
C THR A 23 -3.67 -8.60 5.28
N PHE A 24 -2.94 -7.64 5.87
CA PHE A 24 -2.01 -6.80 5.12
C PHE A 24 -0.81 -7.58 4.60
N ARG A 25 -0.28 -8.53 5.38
CA ARG A 25 0.79 -9.41 4.92
C ARG A 25 0.34 -10.24 3.72
N ARG A 26 -0.85 -10.86 3.77
CA ARG A 26 -1.45 -11.62 2.66
C ARG A 26 -1.71 -10.75 1.43
N LEU A 27 -2.24 -9.54 1.61
CA LEU A 27 -2.46 -8.57 0.53
C LEU A 27 -1.16 -8.29 -0.21
N VAL A 28 -0.11 -7.97 0.55
CA VAL A 28 1.17 -7.59 0.00
C VAL A 28 1.89 -8.79 -0.62
N ASP A 29 1.80 -9.97 -0.04
CA ASP A 29 2.30 -11.21 -0.66
C ASP A 29 1.66 -11.47 -2.01
N ALA A 30 0.33 -11.42 -2.08
CA ALA A 30 -0.41 -11.63 -3.32
C ALA A 30 -0.03 -10.57 -4.37
N PHE A 31 0.10 -9.31 -3.96
CA PHE A 31 0.56 -8.23 -4.83
C PHE A 31 1.98 -8.50 -5.37
N TYR A 32 2.94 -8.85 -4.53
CA TYR A 32 4.32 -9.08 -4.97
C TYR A 32 4.50 -10.37 -5.78
N ARG A 33 3.66 -11.40 -5.59
CA ARG A 33 3.59 -12.55 -6.52
C ARG A 33 3.23 -12.08 -7.94
N GLY A 34 2.27 -11.17 -8.06
CA GLY A 34 1.89 -10.56 -9.34
C GLY A 34 3.01 -9.70 -9.94
N VAL A 35 3.61 -8.81 -9.13
CA VAL A 35 4.76 -7.99 -9.54
C VAL A 35 5.92 -8.85 -10.04
N ALA A 36 6.22 -9.98 -9.40
CA ALA A 36 7.31 -10.86 -9.78
C ALA A 36 7.14 -11.43 -11.22
N ALA A 37 5.89 -11.61 -11.66
CA ALA A 37 5.55 -12.12 -12.98
C ALA A 37 5.27 -11.01 -14.03
N ASP A 38 5.20 -9.75 -13.61
CA ASP A 38 4.86 -8.63 -14.49
C ASP A 38 6.11 -8.08 -15.20
N PRO A 39 6.18 -8.11 -16.55
CA PRO A 39 7.37 -7.69 -17.28
C PRO A 39 7.64 -6.18 -17.24
N VAL A 40 6.65 -5.36 -16.86
CA VAL A 40 6.80 -3.90 -16.74
C VAL A 40 7.25 -3.54 -15.32
N LEU A 41 6.63 -4.15 -14.31
CA LEU A 41 6.94 -3.82 -12.92
C LEU A 41 8.22 -4.49 -12.43
N ARG A 42 8.45 -5.77 -12.78
CA ARG A 42 9.61 -6.53 -12.27
C ARG A 42 10.95 -5.82 -12.51
N PRO A 43 11.23 -5.23 -13.69
CA PRO A 43 12.48 -4.50 -13.92
C PRO A 43 12.66 -3.24 -13.08
N MET A 44 11.59 -2.69 -12.48
CA MET A 44 11.68 -1.52 -11.60
C MET A 44 12.30 -1.86 -10.24
N TYR A 45 12.41 -3.15 -9.91
CA TYR A 45 13.03 -3.66 -8.69
C TYR A 45 14.43 -4.22 -9.00
N PRO A 46 15.51 -3.54 -8.59
CA PRO A 46 16.87 -3.96 -8.91
C PRO A 46 17.29 -5.22 -8.15
N GLU A 47 16.71 -5.46 -6.98
CA GLU A 47 16.96 -6.63 -6.17
C GLU A 47 16.21 -7.85 -6.74
N GLU A 48 16.81 -9.04 -6.63
CA GLU A 48 16.11 -10.29 -6.94
C GLU A 48 15.07 -10.63 -5.89
N ASP A 49 15.41 -10.37 -4.64
CA ASP A 49 14.53 -10.53 -3.49
C ASP A 49 13.59 -9.32 -3.38
N LEU A 50 12.29 -9.58 -3.44
CA LEU A 50 11.25 -8.57 -3.30
C LEU A 50 10.78 -8.43 -1.84
N GLU A 51 11.21 -9.31 -0.93
CA GLU A 51 10.77 -9.31 0.46
C GLU A 51 11.03 -7.98 1.18
N PRO A 52 12.20 -7.32 1.04
CA PRO A 52 12.40 -6.02 1.66
C PRO A 52 11.44 -4.95 1.13
N ALA A 53 10.99 -5.03 -0.13
CA ALA A 53 9.99 -4.13 -0.68
C ALA A 53 8.58 -4.47 -0.14
N ALA A 54 8.25 -5.76 -0.05
CA ALA A 54 7.03 -6.27 0.56
C ALA A 54 6.88 -5.85 2.02
N GLU A 55 7.92 -6.00 2.83
CA GLU A 55 7.91 -5.57 4.23
C GLU A 55 7.60 -4.07 4.35
N ARG A 56 8.27 -3.23 3.53
CA ARG A 56 8.05 -1.77 3.56
C ARG A 56 6.63 -1.37 3.18
N LEU A 57 6.02 -2.05 2.21
CA LEU A 57 4.63 -1.78 1.83
C LEU A 57 3.66 -2.27 2.92
N THR A 58 3.93 -3.44 3.52
CA THR A 58 3.13 -3.99 4.62
C THR A 58 3.11 -3.02 5.80
N LEU A 59 4.28 -2.65 6.32
CA LEU A 59 4.40 -1.71 7.44
C LEU A 59 3.73 -0.37 7.13
N PHE A 60 3.87 0.12 5.90
CA PHE A 60 3.25 1.37 5.48
C PHE A 60 1.71 1.29 5.52
N LEU A 61 1.13 0.24 4.94
CA LEU A 61 -0.32 0.07 4.89
C LEU A 61 -0.91 -0.16 6.28
N GLU A 62 -0.26 -0.97 7.11
CA GLU A 62 -0.69 -1.18 8.50
C GLU A 62 -0.74 0.15 9.25
N GLN A 63 0.36 0.91 9.21
CA GLN A 63 0.41 2.22 9.86
C GLN A 63 -0.64 3.18 9.27
N TYR A 64 -0.81 3.21 7.96
CA TYR A 64 -1.78 4.09 7.30
C TYR A 64 -3.21 3.84 7.79
N TRP A 65 -3.56 2.57 8.03
CA TRP A 65 -4.91 2.17 8.45
C TRP A 65 -5.13 2.11 9.96
N GLY A 66 -4.18 2.62 10.76
CA GLY A 66 -4.29 2.74 12.21
C GLY A 66 -3.66 1.58 12.99
N GLY A 67 -2.88 0.74 12.34
CA GLY A 67 -2.02 -0.25 12.98
C GLY A 67 -0.74 0.36 13.59
N PRO A 68 0.25 -0.47 13.94
CA PRO A 68 1.50 -0.02 14.57
C PRO A 68 2.27 1.04 13.76
N ALA A 69 2.99 1.93 14.45
CA ALA A 69 3.79 3.00 13.85
C ALA A 69 5.15 2.54 13.29
N ALA A 70 5.32 1.23 13.10
CA ALA A 70 6.60 0.59 12.77
C ALA A 70 7.23 1.13 11.48
N TYR A 71 6.45 1.50 10.47
CA TYR A 71 6.99 2.13 9.26
C TYR A 71 7.75 3.42 9.60
N SER A 72 7.15 4.31 10.38
CA SER A 72 7.75 5.61 10.69
C SER A 72 8.91 5.49 11.67
N GLU A 73 8.83 4.55 12.61
CA GLU A 73 9.93 4.25 13.52
C GLU A 73 11.18 3.80 12.76
N GLN A 74 11.01 2.97 11.72
CA GLN A 74 12.12 2.44 10.93
C GLN A 74 12.55 3.35 9.77
N ARG A 75 11.61 4.11 9.18
CA ARG A 75 11.80 4.81 7.89
C ARG A 75 11.56 6.31 7.97
N GLY A 76 11.11 6.82 9.11
CA GLY A 76 10.68 8.21 9.26
C GLY A 76 9.44 8.53 8.43
N HIS A 77 9.18 9.83 8.23
CA HIS A 77 7.99 10.33 7.55
C HIS A 77 7.81 9.72 6.13
N PRO A 78 6.61 9.23 5.72
CA PRO A 78 6.40 8.48 4.46
C PRO A 78 6.85 9.14 3.17
N ARG A 79 6.67 10.47 3.02
CA ARG A 79 7.14 11.27 1.86
C ARG A 79 7.03 10.50 0.52
N LEU A 80 5.87 9.88 0.26
CA LEU A 80 5.73 8.83 -0.75
C LEU A 80 6.20 9.29 -2.13
N ARG A 81 5.74 10.45 -2.59
CA ARG A 81 6.16 11.01 -3.89
C ARG A 81 7.68 11.11 -4.01
N MET A 82 8.37 11.62 -2.98
CA MET A 82 9.83 11.73 -2.98
C MET A 82 10.51 10.36 -3.11
N ARG A 83 9.98 9.33 -2.42
CA ARG A 83 10.48 7.96 -2.53
C ARG A 83 10.18 7.28 -3.86
N HIS A 84 9.20 7.78 -4.62
CA HIS A 84 8.87 7.28 -5.95
C HIS A 84 9.60 8.02 -7.08
N LEU A 85 10.17 9.21 -6.83
CA LEU A 85 10.94 9.99 -7.82
C LEU A 85 12.09 9.23 -8.51
N PRO A 86 12.82 8.32 -7.86
CA PRO A 86 13.88 7.56 -8.53
C PRO A 86 13.38 6.59 -9.61
N PHE A 87 12.08 6.28 -9.64
CA PHE A 87 11.48 5.34 -10.59
C PHE A 87 10.68 6.08 -11.65
N ARG A 88 10.64 5.54 -12.87
CA ARG A 88 9.79 6.03 -13.96
C ARG A 88 8.37 5.49 -13.80
N VAL A 89 7.55 6.15 -12.99
CA VAL A 89 6.16 5.75 -12.79
C VAL A 89 5.30 6.45 -13.84
N ASN A 90 5.13 5.79 -14.98
CA ASN A 90 4.26 6.23 -16.08
C ASN A 90 2.85 5.61 -15.97
N PRO A 91 1.89 5.98 -16.85
CA PRO A 91 0.54 5.42 -16.82
C PRO A 91 0.48 3.90 -16.97
N ASP A 92 1.31 3.27 -17.82
CA ASP A 92 1.33 1.81 -17.96
C ASP A 92 1.80 1.14 -16.66
N ALA A 93 2.89 1.61 -16.05
CA ALA A 93 3.36 1.11 -14.76
C ALA A 93 2.29 1.26 -13.66
N ARG A 94 1.56 2.39 -13.61
CA ARG A 94 0.44 2.57 -12.68
C ARG A 94 -0.66 1.54 -12.93
N ASP A 95 -1.07 1.35 -14.18
CA ASP A 95 -2.18 0.46 -14.53
C ASP A 95 -1.84 -1.01 -14.28
N ARG A 96 -0.58 -1.41 -14.55
CA ARG A 96 0.00 -2.70 -14.17
C ARG A 96 0.01 -2.90 -12.66
N TRP A 97 0.40 -1.87 -11.91
CA TRP A 97 0.37 -1.91 -10.45
C TRP A 97 -1.06 -2.10 -9.93
N LEU A 98 -2.01 -1.34 -10.47
CA LEU A 98 -3.42 -1.43 -10.09
C LEU A 98 -4.04 -2.78 -10.44
N MET A 99 -3.70 -3.36 -11.59
CA MET A 99 -4.14 -4.70 -11.99
C MET A 99 -3.69 -5.75 -10.96
N ASN A 100 -2.40 -5.78 -10.63
CA ASN A 100 -1.84 -6.72 -9.66
C ASN A 100 -2.42 -6.48 -8.25
N MET A 101 -2.54 -5.22 -7.83
CA MET A 101 -3.11 -4.88 -6.52
C MET A 101 -4.60 -5.22 -6.44
N ARG A 102 -5.37 -5.05 -7.52
CA ARG A 102 -6.79 -5.42 -7.52
C ARG A 102 -6.98 -6.91 -7.36
N ALA A 103 -6.19 -7.72 -8.06
CA ALA A 103 -6.20 -9.17 -7.91
C ALA A 103 -5.90 -9.57 -6.45
N ALA A 104 -4.90 -8.93 -5.83
CA ALA A 104 -4.56 -9.15 -4.43
C ALA A 104 -5.68 -8.76 -3.45
N VAL A 105 -6.35 -7.62 -3.68
CA VAL A 105 -7.51 -7.20 -2.86
C VAL A 105 -8.66 -8.19 -2.98
N LEU A 106 -8.97 -8.67 -4.19
CA LEU A 106 -10.04 -9.65 -4.41
C LEU A 106 -9.74 -11.00 -3.72
N GLU A 107 -8.46 -11.43 -3.69
CA GLU A 107 -8.03 -12.66 -2.99
C GLU A 107 -8.30 -12.61 -1.47
N LEU A 108 -8.38 -11.42 -0.87
CA LEU A 108 -8.69 -11.28 0.54
C LEU A 108 -10.14 -11.65 0.89
N ALA A 109 -11.06 -11.55 -0.08
CA ALA A 109 -12.49 -11.75 0.12
C ALA A 109 -13.04 -10.94 1.32
N LEU A 110 -12.64 -9.66 1.42
CA LEU A 110 -13.13 -8.77 2.45
C LEU A 110 -14.63 -8.50 2.30
N PRO A 111 -15.34 -8.12 3.39
CA PRO A 111 -16.70 -7.65 3.25
C PRO A 111 -16.75 -6.40 2.32
N PRO A 112 -17.84 -6.19 1.55
CA PRO A 112 -17.85 -5.22 0.46
C PRO A 112 -17.43 -3.80 0.83
N LEU A 113 -17.84 -3.32 2.02
CA LEU A 113 -17.49 -1.98 2.48
C LEU A 113 -15.98 -1.83 2.75
N GLN A 114 -15.35 -2.84 3.34
CA GLN A 114 -13.91 -2.85 3.61
C GLN A 114 -13.11 -3.00 2.32
N GLU A 115 -13.57 -3.85 1.38
CA GLU A 115 -12.97 -3.95 0.05
C GLU A 115 -13.00 -2.60 -0.68
N GLU A 116 -14.16 -1.96 -0.76
CA GLU A 116 -14.34 -0.67 -1.44
C GLU A 116 -13.49 0.43 -0.78
N THR A 117 -13.45 0.47 0.55
CA THR A 117 -12.65 1.45 1.30
C THR A 117 -11.16 1.29 1.02
N LEU A 118 -10.66 0.05 1.08
CA LEU A 118 -9.26 -0.27 0.80
C LEU A 118 -8.92 0.07 -0.66
N TRP A 119 -9.73 -0.42 -1.60
CA TRP A 119 -9.52 -0.22 -3.03
C TRP A 119 -9.51 1.26 -3.41
N SER A 120 -10.48 2.03 -2.92
CA SER A 120 -10.60 3.46 -3.21
C SER A 120 -9.35 4.25 -2.79
N TYR A 121 -8.74 3.87 -1.66
CA TYR A 121 -7.47 4.47 -1.24
C TYR A 121 -6.31 4.09 -2.16
N LEU A 122 -6.13 2.78 -2.40
CA LEU A 122 -5.02 2.27 -3.20
C LEU A 122 -5.03 2.84 -4.62
N GLU A 123 -6.22 2.96 -5.23
CA GLU A 123 -6.42 3.56 -6.53
C GLU A 123 -5.94 5.02 -6.54
N ARG A 124 -6.49 5.87 -5.67
CA ARG A 124 -6.08 7.28 -5.58
C ARG A 124 -4.58 7.43 -5.29
N ALA A 125 -4.03 6.57 -4.42
CA ALA A 125 -2.60 6.59 -4.09
C ALA A 125 -1.74 6.28 -5.32
N ALA A 126 -2.10 5.27 -6.12
CA ALA A 126 -1.38 4.92 -7.34
C ALA A 126 -1.41 6.07 -8.36
N PHE A 127 -2.56 6.70 -8.58
CA PHE A 127 -2.67 7.88 -9.44
C PHE A 127 -1.77 9.04 -8.97
N ALA A 128 -1.65 9.25 -7.66
CA ALA A 128 -0.80 10.30 -7.10
C ALA A 128 0.71 10.04 -7.25
N MET A 129 1.13 8.80 -7.53
CA MET A 129 2.54 8.43 -7.68
C MET A 129 3.08 8.58 -9.11
N VAL A 130 2.21 8.74 -10.11
CA VAL A 130 2.63 8.99 -11.50
C VAL A 130 3.51 10.25 -11.55
N ASN A 131 4.71 10.11 -12.12
CA ASN A 131 5.73 11.16 -12.10
C ASN A 131 6.36 11.43 -13.47
N THR A 132 6.02 10.64 -14.49
CA THR A 132 6.42 10.85 -15.88
C THR A 132 5.31 10.38 -16.83
N PHE A 133 5.32 10.89 -18.06
CA PHE A 133 4.48 10.41 -19.16
C PHE A 133 5.31 9.78 -20.28
N GLU A 134 6.62 9.68 -20.08
CA GLU A 134 7.54 8.99 -20.98
C GLU A 134 7.42 7.48 -20.82
N GLU A 135 7.68 6.74 -21.90
CA GLU A 135 7.80 5.29 -21.90
C GLU A 135 9.12 4.81 -21.25
#